data_AF-A0A7J9SJB1-F1
#
_entry.id   AF-A0A7J9SJB1-F1
#
_cell.length_a   1.000
_cell.length_b   1.000
_cell.length_c   1.000
_cell.angle_alpha   90.00
_cell.angle_beta   90.00
_cell.angle_gamma   90.00
#
_symmetry.space_group_name_H-M   'P 1'
#
loop_
_entity.id
_entity.type
_entity.pdbx_description
1 polymer ?
#
loop_
_entity_poly.entity_id
_entity_poly.type
_entity_poly.pdbx_seq_one_letter_code
_entity_poly.pdbx_strand_id
1 'polypeptide(L)' 'MATDSHRHDVTRVGAVDNSGPVPEFDVAESVRVARIEPYEDAPDECTIYPANATADALTTTWISAREGSFVRLDAMR' A
#
# COMPACT_ATOMS: atom_id res chain seq x y z
N MET A 1 -4.68 -11.91 40.50
CA MET A 1 -5.12 -10.51 40.64
C MET A 1 -4.12 -9.66 39.89
N ALA A 2 -4.51 -9.18 38.71
CA ALA A 2 -3.66 -8.39 37.82
C ALA A 2 -3.75 -6.91 38.21
N THR A 3 -2.61 -6.22 38.23
CA THR A 3 -2.59 -4.77 38.00
C THR A 3 -1.54 -4.48 36.93
N ASP A 4 -2.10 -4.22 35.76
CA ASP A 4 -1.49 -3.64 34.58
C ASP A 4 -0.75 -2.33 34.95
N SER A 5 0.51 -2.25 34.54
CA SER A 5 1.35 -1.06 34.69
C SER A 5 2.22 -0.94 33.44
N HIS A 6 1.55 -0.66 32.31
CA HIS A 6 2.22 -0.26 31.08
C HIS A 6 1.60 1.02 30.51
N ARG A 7 1.76 2.12 31.25
CA ARG A 7 1.52 3.46 30.71
C ARG A 7 2.71 3.83 29.82
N HIS A 8 2.57 3.66 28.51
CA HIS A 8 3.53 4.21 27.56
C HIS A 8 3.33 5.72 27.46
N ASP A 9 4.35 6.45 27.89
CA ASP A 9 4.51 7.89 27.66
C ASP A 9 4.71 8.11 26.16
N VAL A 10 3.65 8.46 25.46
CA VAL A 10 3.71 8.84 24.04
C VAL A 10 3.88 10.35 23.98
N THR A 11 5.08 10.84 24.28
CA THR A 11 5.41 12.24 24.03
C THR A 11 6.62 12.37 23.10
N ARG A 12 6.33 13.03 21.96
CA ARG A 12 7.24 13.61 20.96
C ARG A 12 7.77 12.65 19.89
N VAL A 13 6.94 12.42 18.87
CA VAL A 13 7.45 12.16 17.52
C VAL A 13 8.16 13.45 17.08
N GLY A 14 9.49 13.44 17.13
CA GLY A 14 10.30 14.46 16.47
C GLY A 14 9.92 14.48 14.99
N ALA A 15 9.73 15.68 14.42
CA ALA A 15 9.47 15.84 13.00
C ALA A 15 10.58 15.10 12.22
N VAL A 16 10.21 14.02 11.52
CA VAL A 16 11.12 13.38 10.58
C VAL A 16 11.34 14.39 9.46
N ASP A 17 12.54 14.95 9.41
CA ASP A 17 12.97 15.82 8.33
C ASP A 17 13.11 14.95 7.07
N ASN A 18 12.08 14.97 6.21
CA ASN A 18 12.05 14.25 4.94
C ASN A 18 12.82 14.97 3.83
N SER A 19 13.74 15.89 4.18
CA SER A 19 14.56 16.67 3.24
C SER A 19 15.80 15.93 2.74
N GLY A 20 16.01 14.68 3.14
CA GLY A 20 17.03 13.82 2.53
C GLY A 20 16.73 13.62 1.03
N PRO A 21 17.76 13.40 0.18
CA PRO A 21 17.51 13.07 -1.21
C PRO A 21 16.61 11.84 -1.23
N VAL A 22 15.39 11.99 -1.74
CA VAL A 22 14.58 10.84 -2.09
C VAL A 22 15.47 10.01 -3.01
N PRO A 23 15.75 8.74 -2.68
CA PRO A 23 16.43 7.88 -3.64
C PRO A 23 15.66 8.05 -4.94
N GLU A 24 16.34 8.52 -5.97
CA GLU A 24 15.82 8.66 -7.32
C GLU A 24 15.61 7.23 -7.81
N PHE A 25 14.58 6.56 -7.29
CA PHE A 25 13.98 5.43 -7.97
C PHE A 25 13.67 5.98 -9.34
N ASP A 26 14.26 5.37 -10.36
CA ASP A 26 14.01 5.74 -11.73
C ASP A 26 12.49 5.71 -11.94
N VAL A 27 11.84 6.88 -11.81
CA VAL A 27 10.38 7.04 -11.96
C VAL A 27 10.06 7.05 -13.46
N ALA A 28 10.82 6.29 -14.25
CA ALA A 28 10.39 5.84 -15.55
C ALA A 28 8.94 5.38 -15.39
N GLU A 29 8.03 5.99 -16.15
CA GLU A 29 6.59 5.73 -16.11
C GLU A 29 6.37 4.22 -16.13
N SER A 30 6.19 3.66 -14.95
CA SER A 30 6.18 2.22 -14.80
C SER A 30 4.79 1.78 -15.19
N VAL A 31 4.68 1.13 -16.35
CA VAL A 31 3.44 0.50 -16.80
C VAL A 31 2.90 -0.35 -15.66
N ARG A 32 1.66 -0.07 -15.25
CA ARG A 32 0.99 -0.81 -14.18
C ARG A 32 0.11 -1.89 -14.78
N VAL A 33 0.18 -3.08 -14.20
CA VAL A 33 -0.67 -4.22 -14.55
C VAL A 33 -1.67 -4.43 -13.41
N ALA A 34 -2.89 -4.82 -13.78
CA ALA A 34 -3.91 -5.27 -12.84
C ALA A 34 -4.13 -6.77 -13.01
N ARG A 35 -4.17 -7.49 -11.88
CA ARG A 35 -4.49 -8.92 -11.80
C ARG A 35 -5.72 -9.11 -10.93
N ILE A 36 -6.71 -9.86 -11.44
CA ILE A 36 -7.94 -10.19 -10.71
C ILE A 36 -7.86 -11.64 -10.27
N GLU A 37 -7.96 -11.87 -8.96
CA GLU A 37 -8.07 -13.20 -8.37
C GLU A 37 -9.52 -13.42 -7.91
N PRO A 38 -10.24 -14.39 -8.52
CA PRO A 38 -11.58 -14.74 -8.09
C PRO A 38 -11.57 -15.71 -6.90
N TYR A 39 -12.58 -15.60 -6.04
CA TYR A 39 -12.78 -16.48 -4.89
C TYR A 39 -14.23 -16.99 -4.87
N GLU A 40 -14.44 -18.26 -4.48
CA GLU A 40 -15.79 -18.86 -4.50
C GLU A 40 -16.72 -18.27 -3.43
N ASP A 41 -16.18 -17.96 -2.25
CA ASP A 41 -16.93 -17.52 -1.06
C ASP A 41 -16.58 -16.09 -0.61
N ALA A 42 -15.87 -15.33 -1.45
CA ALA A 42 -15.44 -13.97 -1.14
C ALA A 42 -15.46 -13.09 -2.39
N PRO A 43 -15.56 -11.75 -2.23
CA PRO A 43 -15.46 -10.85 -3.37
C PRO A 43 -14.09 -10.95 -4.04
N ASP A 44 -14.06 -10.78 -5.36
CA ASP A 44 -12.84 -10.80 -6.16
C ASP A 44 -11.81 -9.79 -5.62
N GLU A 45 -10.53 -10.16 -5.67
CA GLU A 45 -9.43 -9.26 -5.29
C GLU A 45 -8.69 -8.77 -6.54
N CYS A 46 -8.59 -7.44 -6.67
CA CYS A 46 -7.80 -6.80 -7.72
C CYS A 46 -6.48 -6.29 -7.12
N THR A 47 -5.37 -6.72 -7.70
CA THR A 47 -4.02 -6.28 -7.34
C THR A 47 -3.39 -5.49 -8.49
N ILE A 48 -2.91 -4.29 -8.21
CA ILE A 48 -2.22 -3.41 -9.15
C ILE A 48 -0.75 -3.30 -8.75
N TYR A 49 0.16 -3.52 -9.71
CA TYR A 49 1.60 -3.49 -9.48
C TYR A 49 2.39 -3.07 -10.74
N PRO A 50 3.64 -2.60 -10.61
CA PRO A 50 4.51 -2.29 -11.75
C PRO A 50 4.86 -3.55 -12.56
N ALA A 51 4.72 -3.48 -13.88
CA ALA A 51 4.99 -4.61 -14.80
C ALA A 51 6.44 -5.10 -14.77
N ASN A 52 7.37 -4.19 -14.49
CA ASN A 52 8.82 -4.40 -14.53
C ASN A 52 9.46 -4.49 -13.14
N ALA A 53 8.67 -4.58 -12.08
CA ALA A 53 9.22 -4.75 -10.74
C ALA A 53 9.84 -6.15 -10.58
N THR A 54 11.00 -6.20 -9.93
CA THR A 54 11.58 -7.47 -9.45
C THR A 54 10.70 -8.06 -8.35
N ALA A 55 10.81 -9.37 -8.10
CA ALA A 55 10.07 -10.03 -7.03
C ALA A 55 10.25 -9.34 -5.66
N ASP A 56 11.47 -8.86 -5.36
CA ASP A 56 11.74 -8.14 -4.12
C ASP A 56 11.04 -6.77 -4.08
N ALA A 57 11.03 -6.03 -5.20
CA ALA A 57 10.33 -4.74 -5.30
C ALA A 57 8.79 -4.89 -5.28
N LEU A 58 8.28 -6.03 -5.75
CA LEU A 58 6.86 -6.38 -5.68
C LEU A 58 6.38 -6.62 -4.25
N THR A 59 7.25 -6.76 -3.25
CA THR A 59 6.78 -6.94 -1.87
C THR A 59 6.25 -5.66 -1.23
N THR A 60 6.66 -4.48 -1.73
CA THR A 60 6.32 -3.18 -1.15
C THR A 60 5.67 -2.20 -2.13
N THR A 61 5.61 -2.53 -3.42
CA THR A 61 5.15 -1.61 -4.49
C THR A 61 3.84 -2.07 -5.14
N TRP A 62 2.89 -2.58 -4.35
CA TRP A 62 1.60 -3.06 -4.85
C TRP A 62 0.46 -2.54 -3.99
N ILE A 63 -0.72 -2.48 -4.60
CA ILE A 63 -1.97 -2.21 -3.90
C ILE A 63 -3.00 -3.24 -4.31
N SER A 64 -3.68 -3.83 -3.34
CA SER A 64 -4.81 -4.72 -3.57
C SER A 64 -6.06 -4.18 -2.89
N ALA A 65 -7.22 -4.42 -3.52
CA ALA A 65 -8.49 -4.23 -2.86
C ALA A 65 -9.53 -5.20 -3.41
N ARG A 66 -10.58 -5.40 -2.63
CA ARG A 66 -11.69 -6.29 -2.99
C ARG A 66 -12.74 -5.57 -3.81
N GLU A 67 -13.53 -6.33 -4.57
CA GLU A 67 -14.69 -5.82 -5.28
C GLU A 67 -15.56 -4.94 -4.37
N GLY A 68 -16.02 -3.80 -4.90
CA GLY A 68 -16.74 -2.78 -4.14
C GLY A 68 -15.84 -1.76 -3.42
N SER A 69 -14.53 -1.99 -3.33
CA SER A 69 -13.57 -1.03 -2.76
C SER A 69 -13.11 0.02 -3.77
N PHE A 70 -13.13 -0.32 -5.07
CA PHE A 70 -12.82 0.62 -6.14
C PHE A 70 -14.10 1.30 -6.64
N VAL A 71 -14.01 2.60 -6.88
CA VAL A 71 -15.07 3.36 -7.52
C VAL A 71 -14.71 3.65 -8.98
N ARG A 72 -15.73 3.85 -9.80
CA ARG A 72 -15.56 4.34 -11.17
C ARG A 72 -14.87 5.70 -11.13
N LEU A 73 -13.84 5.90 -11.95
CA LEU A 73 -13.08 7.16 -11.96
C LEU A 73 -13.98 8.36 -12.28
N ASP A 74 -14.94 8.18 -13.18
CA ASP A 74 -15.95 9.18 -13.53
C ASP A 74 -16.93 9.51 -12.40
N ALA A 75 -16.97 8.69 -11.35
CA ALA A 75 -17.74 8.95 -10.13
C ALA A 75 -16.92 9.70 -9.05
N MET A 76 -15.60 9.83 -9.21
CA MET A 76 -14.77 10.67 -8.34
C MET A 76 -14.69 12.09 -8.90
N ARG A 77 -15.09 13.08 -8.10
CA ARG A 77 -15.14 14.50 -8.48
C ARG A 77 -14.16 15.32 -7.65
#